data_AF-A0A7C2Q9H7-F1
#
_entry.id   AF-A0A7C2Q9H7-F1
#
_cell.length_a   1.000
_cell.length_b   1.000
_cell.length_c   1.000
_cell.angle_alpha   90.00
_cell.angle_beta   90.00
_cell.angle_gamma   90.00
#
_symmetry.space_group_name_H-M   'P 1'
#
loop_
_entity.id
_entity.type
_entity.pdbx_description
1 polymer ?
#
loop_
_entity_poly.entity_id
_entity_poly.type
_entity_poly.pdbx_seq_one_letter_code
_entity_poly.pdbx_strand_id
1 'polypeptide(L)'
;MDRIIESRFPYGEVSRLVKRELRAPRPYQHVHPWPGRLPGVLFRALILASLLSEDELDLFWSLLKADGKSDVGRGRGLLDPFAGSGPSLVEALSLGMKVIGVDVNRVAWFVARGVLVHVEPGELRRAADAVIGRIRPLAERLYTTRADGKRVVAKAFFWVRTISCERCGSAVKLFKTYKLARVGGRVWAYCPRCRSTFLAEDAEELACPRCGEPLEPVSRGRLYRCPACGHVGSVARAARRFRKSGMELFAVMYSDRGGDRVKAADEEDLARYREAERLAERVPKSFLKLRLRFGEETSRVLGYGYRSVGDLFNARQLVMLYALTKAVSELGGEARNLLALALSKTAAFSTVLTPYSYVDRKPESAFALHQYTFERMYMEANVLEGVRGSFLNNVARLVEAKEYTERVLGRVAVSSSAGGADAVLLLGPAQELELPRGSVDLVVTDPPHFGNVVNSGIADFHYAV
;
A
#
# COMPACT_ATOMS: atom_id res chain seq x y z
N MET A 1 37.07 24.29 11.27
CA MET A 1 35.86 25.08 11.02
C MET A 1 34.69 24.23 11.43
N ASP A 2 33.79 24.79 12.23
CA ASP A 2 32.61 24.08 12.69
C ASP A 2 31.73 23.70 11.50
N ARG A 3 31.11 22.53 11.58
CA ARG A 3 30.16 22.08 10.56
C ARG A 3 28.82 22.76 10.77
N ILE A 4 28.04 22.92 9.70
CA ILE A 4 26.69 23.51 9.79
C ILE A 4 25.82 22.74 10.80
N ILE A 5 25.99 21.42 10.91
CA ILE A 5 25.26 20.57 11.85
C ILE A 5 25.54 20.93 13.33
N GLU A 6 26.74 21.44 13.62
CA GLU A 6 27.21 21.76 14.98
C GLU A 6 26.86 23.21 15.37
N SER A 7 26.90 24.15 14.43
CA SER A 7 26.77 25.58 14.75
C SER A 7 25.42 26.20 14.41
N ARG A 8 24.81 25.88 13.26
CA ARG A 8 23.64 26.64 12.75
C ARG A 8 22.66 25.84 11.87
N PHE A 9 22.39 24.59 12.24
CA PHE A 9 21.46 23.75 11.47
C PHE A 9 20.07 24.41 11.33
N PRO A 10 19.57 24.65 10.10
CA PRO A 10 18.35 25.42 9.87
C PRO A 10 17.07 24.56 10.03
N TYR A 11 16.78 24.16 11.27
CA TYR A 11 15.71 23.21 11.59
C TYR A 11 14.32 23.67 11.14
N GLY A 12 14.01 24.96 11.19
CA GLY A 12 12.68 25.51 10.85
C GLY A 12 12.37 25.42 9.36
N GLU A 13 13.32 25.80 8.51
CA GLU A 13 13.27 25.71 7.05
C GLU A 13 13.23 24.25 6.61
N VAL A 14 14.12 23.40 7.14
CA VAL A 14 14.16 21.97 6.83
C VAL A 14 12.83 21.31 7.21
N SER A 15 12.27 21.62 8.37
CA SER A 15 10.95 21.11 8.80
C SER A 15 9.82 21.47 7.85
N ARG A 16 9.87 22.66 7.22
CA ARG A 16 8.87 23.06 6.20
C ARG A 16 9.00 22.22 4.92
N LEU A 17 10.23 21.93 4.49
CA LEU A 17 10.49 21.05 3.35
C LEU A 17 10.04 19.60 3.64
N VAL A 18 10.33 19.08 4.83
CA VAL A 18 9.90 17.76 5.30
C VAL A 18 8.37 17.64 5.25
N LYS A 19 7.63 18.63 5.76
CA LYS A 19 6.15 18.65 5.69
C LYS A 19 5.61 18.66 4.26
N ARG A 20 6.31 19.30 3.32
CA ARG A 20 5.96 19.29 1.90
C ARG A 20 6.19 17.92 1.28
N GLU A 21 7.33 17.29 1.54
CA GLU A 21 7.65 15.95 1.02
C GLU A 21 6.73 14.87 1.59
N LEU A 22 6.27 14.97 2.85
CA LEU A 22 5.26 14.05 3.40
C LEU A 22 3.94 14.06 2.62
N ARG A 23 3.60 15.17 1.94
CA ARG A 23 2.41 15.28 1.08
C ARG A 23 2.69 14.86 -0.37
N ALA A 24 3.92 15.08 -0.83
CA ALA A 24 4.39 14.74 -2.17
C ALA A 24 5.75 14.03 -2.07
N PRO A 25 5.76 12.71 -1.77
CA PRO A 25 6.98 11.96 -1.57
C PRO A 25 7.87 11.94 -2.81
N ARG A 26 9.18 11.87 -2.63
CA ARG A 26 10.12 11.69 -3.75
C ARG A 26 9.81 10.39 -4.50
N PRO A 27 9.96 10.35 -5.85
CA PRO A 27 9.50 9.19 -6.63
C PRO A 27 10.09 7.85 -6.22
N TYR A 28 11.37 7.77 -5.79
CA TYR A 28 11.95 6.50 -5.31
C TYR A 28 11.18 5.87 -4.14
N GLN A 29 10.46 6.68 -3.36
CA GLN A 29 9.62 6.19 -2.26
C GLN A 29 8.38 5.45 -2.77
N HIS A 30 8.06 5.54 -4.06
CA HIS A 30 6.93 4.84 -4.65
C HIS A 30 7.20 3.36 -4.93
N VAL A 31 8.46 2.89 -4.89
CA VAL A 31 8.84 1.47 -5.07
C VAL A 31 8.00 0.56 -4.19
N HIS A 32 7.93 0.85 -2.88
CA HIS A 32 7.11 0.09 -1.93
C HIS A 32 6.80 0.94 -0.69
N PRO A 33 5.62 0.82 -0.06
CA PRO A 33 5.36 1.43 1.23
C PRO A 33 6.18 0.76 2.33
N TRP A 34 6.89 1.53 3.15
CA TRP A 34 7.51 1.03 4.38
C TRP A 34 7.09 1.93 5.54
N PRO A 35 6.49 1.39 6.62
CA PRO A 35 6.12 2.19 7.79
C PRO A 35 7.33 2.89 8.42
N GLY A 36 7.09 4.03 9.07
CA GLY A 36 8.16 4.78 9.76
C GLY A 36 9.21 5.42 8.84
N ARG A 37 9.00 5.45 7.52
CA ARG A 37 9.92 6.11 6.59
C ARG A 37 9.97 7.62 6.84
N LEU A 38 11.17 8.13 7.13
CA LEU A 38 11.45 9.56 7.13
C LEU A 38 11.66 10.12 5.71
N PRO A 39 11.29 11.38 5.44
CA PRO A 39 11.50 12.03 4.15
C PRO A 39 12.98 12.15 3.76
N GLY A 40 13.29 11.99 2.48
CA GLY A 40 14.64 12.09 1.93
C GLY A 40 15.28 13.46 2.16
N VAL A 41 14.51 14.55 2.04
CA VAL A 41 15.02 15.90 2.30
C VAL A 41 15.60 16.08 3.70
N LEU A 42 15.10 15.33 4.69
CA LEU A 42 15.66 15.35 6.05
C LEU A 42 17.05 14.73 6.05
N PHE A 43 17.19 13.51 5.52
CA PHE A 43 18.49 12.84 5.42
C PHE A 43 19.48 13.65 4.59
N ARG A 44 19.04 14.20 3.46
CA ARG A 44 19.87 15.07 2.62
C ARG A 44 20.38 16.28 3.40
N ALA A 45 19.52 16.93 4.19
CA ALA A 45 19.91 18.07 5.03
C ALA A 45 20.93 17.65 6.10
N LEU A 46 20.71 16.53 6.80
CA LEU A 46 21.63 16.03 7.82
C LEU A 46 23.01 15.69 7.22
N ILE A 47 23.03 15.04 6.06
CA ILE A 47 24.28 14.70 5.36
C ILE A 47 25.01 15.97 4.93
N LEU A 48 24.34 16.89 4.21
CA LEU A 48 24.96 18.13 3.76
C LEU A 48 25.48 18.97 4.93
N ALA A 49 24.71 19.10 6.01
CA ALA A 49 25.13 19.86 7.17
C ALA A 49 26.32 19.25 7.91
N SER A 50 26.52 17.93 7.78
CA SER A 50 27.68 17.22 8.34
C SER A 50 28.92 17.31 7.44
N LEU A 51 28.73 17.51 6.13
CA LEU A 51 29.81 17.61 5.15
C LEU A 51 30.34 19.03 4.95
N LEU A 52 29.50 20.03 5.12
CA LEU A 52 29.78 21.43 4.80
C LEU A 52 30.15 22.24 6.05
N SER A 53 31.10 23.14 5.93
CA SER A 53 31.44 24.11 6.99
C SER A 53 30.44 25.26 7.06
N GLU A 54 30.45 25.98 8.17
CA GLU A 54 29.49 27.06 8.44
C GLU A 54 29.42 28.16 7.36
N ASP A 55 30.55 28.46 6.73
CA ASP A 55 30.70 29.43 5.64
C ASP A 55 30.12 28.94 4.30
N GLU A 56 29.80 27.65 4.18
CA GLU A 56 29.23 27.03 2.98
C GLU A 56 27.69 26.94 3.04
N LEU A 57 27.01 27.76 3.84
CA LEU A 57 25.55 27.69 3.99
C LEU A 57 24.78 27.93 2.68
N ASP A 58 25.29 28.78 1.79
CA ASP A 58 24.66 29.01 0.48
C ASP A 58 24.75 27.74 -0.40
N LEU A 59 25.88 27.03 -0.35
CA LEU A 59 26.06 25.75 -1.02
C LEU A 59 25.13 24.69 -0.43
N PHE A 60 24.98 24.65 0.91
CA PHE A 60 24.01 23.79 1.58
C PHE A 60 22.59 23.99 1.03
N TRP A 61 22.13 25.24 0.91
CA TRP A 61 20.79 25.52 0.40
C TRP A 61 20.62 25.19 -1.07
N SER A 62 21.65 25.47 -1.88
CA SER A 62 21.69 25.12 -3.30
C SER A 62 21.53 23.61 -3.47
N LEU A 63 22.36 22.81 -2.78
CA LEU A 63 22.36 21.36 -2.89
C LEU A 63 21.13 20.70 -2.26
N LEU A 64 20.59 21.23 -1.16
CA LEU A 64 19.39 20.69 -0.53
C LEU A 64 18.14 20.87 -1.42
N LYS A 65 18.05 22.00 -2.11
CA LYS A 65 16.94 22.31 -3.04
C LYS A 65 17.15 21.67 -4.42
N ALA A 66 18.39 21.39 -4.80
CA ALA A 66 18.70 20.64 -6.01
C ALA A 66 18.24 19.18 -5.87
N ASP A 67 17.39 18.76 -6.78
CA ASP A 67 16.92 17.37 -6.91
C ASP A 67 17.80 16.63 -7.92
N GLY A 68 19.10 16.52 -7.61
CA GLY A 68 20.11 16.03 -8.54
C GLY A 68 21.42 15.60 -7.88
N LYS A 69 22.29 15.03 -8.73
CA LYS A 69 23.59 14.49 -8.36
C LYS A 69 24.58 15.60 -8.01
N SER A 70 25.40 15.37 -6.99
CA SER A 70 26.56 16.19 -6.61
C SER A 70 27.69 15.25 -6.18
N ASP A 71 28.93 15.74 -6.20
CA ASP A 71 30.12 15.00 -5.75
C ASP A 71 30.68 15.56 -4.42
N VAL A 72 29.89 16.36 -3.69
CA VAL A 72 30.30 16.97 -2.41
C VAL A 72 30.74 15.94 -1.35
N GLY A 73 30.16 14.73 -1.41
CA GLY A 73 30.50 13.60 -0.54
C GLY A 73 31.48 12.60 -1.16
N ARG A 74 32.07 12.92 -2.31
CA ARG A 74 32.96 11.99 -3.03
C ARG A 74 34.13 11.56 -2.15
N GLY A 75 34.37 10.25 -2.12
CA GLY A 75 35.43 9.64 -1.32
C GLY A 75 35.06 9.39 0.14
N ARG A 76 33.84 9.74 0.56
CA ARG A 76 33.35 9.48 1.92
C ARG A 76 32.36 8.30 1.97
N GLY A 77 32.35 7.60 3.10
CA GLY A 77 31.43 6.51 3.41
C GLY A 77 30.34 6.92 4.40
N LEU A 78 29.08 6.60 4.08
CA LEU A 78 27.95 6.70 5.01
C LEU A 78 27.52 5.32 5.50
N LEU A 79 27.27 5.19 6.79
CA LEU A 79 26.62 4.03 7.41
C LEU A 79 25.23 4.40 7.92
N ASP A 80 24.24 3.60 7.56
CA ASP A 80 22.94 3.56 8.23
C ASP A 80 22.70 2.14 8.79
N PRO A 81 22.87 1.91 10.11
CA PRO A 81 22.68 0.61 10.73
C PRO A 81 21.19 0.18 10.82
N PHE A 82 20.26 1.07 10.49
CA PHE A 82 18.81 0.84 10.51
C PHE A 82 18.16 1.42 9.25
N ALA A 83 18.71 1.04 8.10
CA ALA A 83 18.45 1.69 6.81
C ALA A 83 16.97 1.66 6.38
N GLY A 84 16.17 0.73 6.93
CA GLY A 84 14.77 0.59 6.57
C GLY A 84 14.62 0.38 5.07
N SER A 85 13.85 1.26 4.43
CA SER A 85 13.66 1.27 2.98
C SER A 85 14.72 2.07 2.18
N GLY A 86 15.77 2.57 2.83
CA GLY A 86 16.91 3.23 2.21
C GLY A 86 16.83 4.71 1.79
N PRO A 87 15.98 5.61 2.34
CA PRO A 87 16.06 7.03 1.98
C PRO A 87 17.44 7.66 2.25
N SER A 88 18.04 7.39 3.41
CA SER A 88 19.41 7.82 3.76
C SER A 88 20.44 7.41 2.71
N LEU A 89 20.36 6.16 2.26
CA LEU A 89 21.25 5.58 1.25
C LEU A 89 21.11 6.28 -0.10
N VAL A 90 19.88 6.51 -0.57
CA VAL A 90 19.62 7.22 -1.84
C VAL A 90 20.18 8.64 -1.79
N GLU A 91 19.91 9.37 -0.72
CA GLU A 91 20.34 10.77 -0.60
C GLU A 91 21.86 10.87 -0.51
N ALA A 92 22.53 9.97 0.20
CA ALA A 92 23.99 9.92 0.28
C ALA A 92 24.65 9.55 -1.05
N LEU A 93 24.14 8.53 -1.75
CA LEU A 93 24.61 8.15 -3.10
C LEU A 93 24.44 9.31 -4.09
N SER A 94 23.33 10.05 -4.00
CA SER A 94 23.11 11.23 -4.85
C SER A 94 24.10 12.38 -4.57
N LEU A 95 24.79 12.36 -3.43
CA LEU A 95 25.84 13.31 -3.06
C LEU A 95 27.25 12.75 -3.34
N GLY A 96 27.36 11.60 -4.02
CA GLY A 96 28.63 11.00 -4.44
C GLY A 96 29.31 10.14 -3.36
N MET A 97 28.63 9.89 -2.23
CA MET A 97 29.15 9.03 -1.17
C MET A 97 29.02 7.54 -1.53
N LYS A 98 29.86 6.71 -0.91
CA LYS A 98 29.59 5.26 -0.80
C LYS A 98 28.73 4.99 0.42
N VAL A 99 27.90 3.97 0.37
CA VAL A 99 26.93 3.68 1.45
C VAL A 99 26.99 2.25 1.94
N ILE A 100 26.79 2.08 3.24
CA ILE A 100 26.55 0.80 3.90
C ILE A 100 25.19 0.92 4.59
N GLY A 101 24.23 0.11 4.18
CA GLY A 101 22.91 0.02 4.79
C GLY A 101 22.72 -1.34 5.45
N VAL A 102 22.24 -1.34 6.69
CA VAL A 102 21.94 -2.56 7.44
C VAL A 102 20.50 -2.53 7.88
N ASP A 103 19.80 -3.65 7.77
CA ASP A 103 18.52 -3.83 8.43
C ASP A 103 18.32 -5.31 8.80
N VAL A 104 17.68 -5.55 9.95
CA VAL A 104 17.33 -6.91 10.38
C VAL A 104 16.06 -7.42 9.69
N ASN A 105 15.21 -6.49 9.23
CA ASN A 105 13.97 -6.81 8.57
C ASN A 105 14.20 -7.08 7.08
N ARG A 106 13.94 -8.32 6.68
CA ARG A 106 14.13 -8.76 5.28
C ARG A 106 13.27 -7.98 4.28
N VAL A 107 12.07 -7.54 4.65
CA VAL A 107 11.21 -6.76 3.76
C VAL A 107 11.81 -5.37 3.57
N ALA A 108 12.24 -4.71 4.64
CA ALA A 108 12.89 -3.40 4.57
C ALA A 108 14.15 -3.45 3.69
N TRP A 109 15.03 -4.41 3.97
CA TRP A 109 16.23 -4.67 3.17
C TRP A 109 15.90 -4.93 1.70
N PHE A 110 14.87 -5.73 1.40
CA PHE A 110 14.46 -6.03 0.02
C PHE A 110 13.92 -4.78 -0.70
N VAL A 111 13.20 -3.91 0.02
CA VAL A 111 12.74 -2.61 -0.51
C VAL A 111 13.93 -1.70 -0.79
N ALA A 112 14.85 -1.53 0.16
CA ALA A 112 16.06 -0.72 -0.02
C ALA A 112 16.88 -1.21 -1.24
N ARG A 113 17.02 -2.52 -1.39
CA ARG A 113 17.65 -3.12 -2.56
C ARG A 113 16.91 -2.80 -3.85
N GLY A 114 15.58 -2.91 -3.88
CA GLY A 114 14.79 -2.56 -5.07
C GLY A 114 14.87 -1.08 -5.45
N VAL A 115 15.02 -0.19 -4.46
CA VAL A 115 15.28 1.23 -4.68
C VAL A 115 16.64 1.43 -5.36
N LEU A 116 17.70 0.78 -4.86
CA LEU A 116 19.08 1.03 -5.29
C LEU A 116 19.51 0.26 -6.55
N VAL A 117 19.02 -0.96 -6.76
CA VAL A 117 19.49 -1.79 -7.88
C VAL A 117 19.09 -1.15 -9.21
N HIS A 118 20.01 -1.15 -10.17
CA HIS A 118 19.72 -0.62 -11.50
C HIS A 118 18.93 -1.62 -12.33
N VAL A 119 17.79 -1.19 -12.86
CA VAL A 119 17.02 -1.88 -13.90
C VAL A 119 16.54 -0.83 -14.87
N GLU A 120 16.85 -1.03 -16.15
CA GLU A 120 16.45 -0.10 -17.21
C GLU A 120 14.90 0.03 -17.22
N PRO A 121 14.33 1.24 -17.15
CA PRO A 121 12.87 1.43 -17.11
C PRO A 121 12.13 0.71 -18.25
N GLY A 122 12.72 0.66 -19.44
CA GLY A 122 12.16 -0.05 -20.60
C GLY A 122 12.12 -1.58 -20.43
N GLU A 123 13.11 -2.18 -19.75
CA GLU A 123 13.10 -3.61 -19.41
C GLU A 123 11.96 -3.91 -18.44
N LEU A 124 11.83 -3.08 -17.40
CA LEU A 124 10.79 -3.23 -16.38
C LEU A 124 9.38 -3.09 -16.97
N ARG A 125 9.16 -2.14 -17.88
CA ARG A 125 7.89 -1.98 -18.62
C ARG A 125 7.55 -3.24 -19.41
N ARG A 126 8.50 -3.79 -20.20
CA ARG A 126 8.28 -5.01 -20.98
C ARG A 126 7.96 -6.22 -20.09
N ALA A 127 8.69 -6.40 -19.00
CA ALA A 127 8.43 -7.47 -18.04
C ALA A 127 7.04 -7.34 -17.41
N ALA A 128 6.62 -6.11 -17.07
CA ALA A 128 5.29 -5.85 -16.54
C ALA A 128 4.19 -6.13 -17.57
N ASP A 129 4.37 -5.70 -18.82
CA ASP A 129 3.43 -5.95 -19.91
C ASP A 129 3.24 -7.45 -20.16
N ALA A 130 4.31 -8.24 -20.07
CA ALA A 130 4.23 -9.69 -20.14
C ALA A 130 3.39 -10.29 -19.00
N VAL A 131 3.61 -9.87 -17.76
CA VAL A 131 2.83 -10.30 -16.59
C VAL A 131 1.35 -9.90 -16.74
N ILE A 132 1.09 -8.65 -17.12
CA ILE A 132 -0.27 -8.13 -17.34
C ILE A 132 -0.97 -8.91 -18.46
N GLY A 133 -0.29 -9.14 -19.58
CA GLY A 133 -0.81 -9.93 -20.70
C GLY A 133 -1.16 -11.36 -20.30
N ARG A 134 -0.31 -11.99 -19.48
CA ARG A 134 -0.52 -13.35 -18.95
C ARG A 134 -1.78 -13.48 -18.11
N ILE A 135 -2.06 -12.50 -17.24
CA ILE A 135 -3.20 -12.55 -16.31
C ILE A 135 -4.48 -11.90 -16.85
N ARG A 136 -4.40 -11.12 -17.94
CA ARG A 136 -5.53 -10.41 -18.54
C ARG A 136 -6.75 -11.30 -18.83
N PRO A 137 -6.63 -12.50 -19.44
CA PRO A 137 -7.80 -13.34 -19.69
C PRO A 137 -8.54 -13.74 -18.42
N LEU A 138 -7.81 -13.98 -17.32
CA LEU A 138 -8.40 -14.30 -16.02
C LEU A 138 -9.07 -13.06 -15.40
N ALA A 139 -8.44 -11.89 -15.50
CA ALA A 139 -9.01 -10.64 -15.03
C ALA A 139 -10.31 -10.31 -15.80
N GLU A 140 -10.31 -10.39 -17.13
CA GLU A 140 -11.49 -10.16 -17.96
C GLU A 140 -12.61 -11.15 -17.62
N ARG A 141 -12.27 -12.42 -17.37
CA ARG A 141 -13.24 -13.43 -16.91
C ARG A 141 -13.88 -13.09 -15.57
N LEU A 142 -13.14 -12.54 -14.60
CA LEU A 142 -13.62 -12.34 -13.22
C LEU A 142 -14.10 -10.91 -12.90
N TYR A 143 -13.68 -9.93 -13.68
CA TYR A 143 -13.95 -8.49 -13.48
C TYR A 143 -14.77 -7.87 -14.62
N THR A 144 -15.43 -8.68 -15.46
CA THR A 144 -16.41 -8.19 -16.43
C THR A 144 -17.81 -8.22 -15.83
N THR A 145 -18.57 -7.15 -16.07
CA THR A 145 -19.96 -6.98 -15.65
C THR A 145 -20.84 -6.59 -16.84
N ARG A 146 -22.16 -6.57 -16.67
CA ARG A 146 -23.09 -5.93 -17.61
C ARG A 146 -23.61 -4.60 -17.08
N ALA A 147 -23.65 -3.60 -17.96
CA ALA A 147 -24.27 -2.30 -17.71
C ALA A 147 -25.01 -1.85 -18.97
N ASP A 148 -26.26 -1.43 -18.85
CA ASP A 148 -27.10 -0.98 -19.96
C ASP A 148 -27.12 -1.95 -21.15
N GLY A 149 -27.21 -3.25 -20.86
CA GLY A 149 -27.21 -4.34 -21.85
C GLY A 149 -25.85 -4.65 -22.49
N LYS A 150 -24.78 -3.92 -22.13
CA LYS A 150 -23.43 -4.09 -22.69
C LYS A 150 -22.49 -4.73 -21.69
N ARG A 151 -21.53 -5.52 -22.17
CA ARG A 151 -20.41 -5.99 -21.33
C ARG A 151 -19.42 -4.84 -21.15
N VAL A 152 -19.02 -4.60 -19.92
CA VAL A 152 -18.03 -3.58 -19.54
C VAL A 152 -17.09 -4.14 -18.49
N VAL A 153 -15.86 -3.62 -18.42
CA VAL A 153 -14.89 -3.99 -17.39
C VAL A 153 -15.22 -3.22 -16.11
N ALA A 154 -15.37 -3.94 -15.00
CA ALA A 154 -15.53 -3.36 -13.68
C ALA A 154 -14.18 -2.83 -13.19
N LYS A 155 -14.20 -1.59 -12.66
CA LYS A 155 -13.06 -0.96 -11.99
C LYS A 155 -12.95 -1.42 -10.54
N ALA A 156 -14.09 -1.57 -9.87
CA ALA A 156 -14.12 -2.04 -8.49
C ALA A 156 -15.48 -2.64 -8.11
N PHE A 157 -15.47 -3.41 -7.03
CA PHE A 157 -16.64 -4.02 -6.42
C PHE A 157 -16.76 -3.55 -4.97
N PHE A 158 -17.97 -3.21 -4.53
CA PHE A 158 -18.22 -2.75 -3.16
C PHE A 158 -18.84 -3.86 -2.33
N TRP A 159 -18.24 -4.09 -1.17
CA TRP A 159 -18.62 -5.16 -0.26
C TRP A 159 -19.01 -4.61 1.11
N VAL A 160 -20.00 -5.24 1.74
CA VAL A 160 -20.41 -4.94 3.11
C VAL A 160 -20.27 -6.18 3.98
N ARG A 161 -19.83 -6.02 5.22
CA ARG A 161 -19.76 -7.11 6.19
C ARG A 161 -21.11 -7.39 6.81
N THR A 162 -21.35 -8.67 7.10
CA THR A 162 -22.55 -9.15 7.75
C THR A 162 -22.22 -9.82 9.07
N ILE A 163 -22.95 -9.45 10.12
CA ILE A 163 -22.93 -10.09 11.45
C ILE A 163 -24.33 -10.59 11.80
N SER A 164 -24.46 -11.44 12.81
CA SER A 164 -25.77 -11.78 13.38
C SER A 164 -26.05 -10.93 14.62
N CYS A 165 -27.26 -10.40 14.72
CA CYS A 165 -27.68 -9.60 15.86
C CYS A 165 -27.61 -10.41 17.16
N GLU A 166 -27.05 -9.80 18.20
CA GLU A 166 -26.86 -10.45 19.50
C GLU A 166 -28.18 -10.72 20.24
N ARG A 167 -29.25 -9.99 19.88
CA ARG A 167 -30.59 -10.11 20.46
C ARG A 167 -31.50 -11.03 19.66
N CYS A 168 -31.76 -10.73 18.39
CA CYS A 168 -32.76 -11.44 17.58
C CYS A 168 -32.17 -12.44 16.57
N GLY A 169 -30.83 -12.54 16.47
CA GLY A 169 -30.15 -13.46 15.54
C GLY A 169 -30.19 -13.05 14.06
N SER A 170 -31.01 -12.06 13.67
CA SER A 170 -31.12 -11.61 12.28
C SER A 170 -29.78 -11.12 11.73
N ALA A 171 -29.54 -11.35 10.43
CA ALA A 171 -28.38 -10.83 9.72
C ALA A 171 -28.41 -9.30 9.64
N VAL A 172 -27.30 -8.66 9.98
CA VAL A 172 -27.12 -7.20 9.95
C VAL A 172 -25.96 -6.86 9.03
N LYS A 173 -26.25 -6.09 7.98
CA LYS A 173 -25.26 -5.54 7.05
C LYS A 173 -24.70 -4.23 7.62
N LEU A 174 -23.40 -4.17 7.84
CA LEU A 174 -22.72 -3.09 8.55
C LEU A 174 -22.46 -1.86 7.66
N PHE A 175 -23.47 -1.36 6.96
CA PHE A 175 -23.34 -0.15 6.17
C PHE A 175 -22.91 1.03 7.08
N LYS A 176 -21.77 1.65 6.76
CA LYS A 176 -21.27 2.88 7.41
C LYS A 176 -21.67 4.14 6.63
N THR A 177 -22.00 3.97 5.37
CA THR A 177 -22.51 4.98 4.44
C THR A 177 -23.19 4.26 3.28
N TYR A 178 -24.06 4.95 2.55
CA TYR A 178 -24.61 4.48 1.28
C TYR A 178 -24.07 5.25 0.08
N LYS A 179 -23.19 6.23 0.31
CA LYS A 179 -22.47 6.99 -0.71
C LYS A 179 -21.29 6.16 -1.22
N LEU A 180 -21.19 5.99 -2.54
CA LEU A 180 -20.24 5.08 -3.18
C LEU A 180 -19.19 5.79 -4.02
N ALA A 181 -19.60 6.75 -4.85
CA ALA A 181 -18.69 7.46 -5.74
C ALA A 181 -19.20 8.88 -6.05
N ARG A 182 -18.41 9.90 -5.71
CA ARG A 182 -18.71 11.30 -6.03
C ARG A 182 -18.26 11.65 -7.45
N VAL A 183 -19.18 12.18 -8.25
CA VAL A 183 -18.95 12.61 -9.63
C VAL A 183 -19.47 14.05 -9.81
N GLY A 184 -18.55 15.01 -9.91
CA GLY A 184 -18.90 16.43 -9.82
C GLY A 184 -19.47 16.79 -8.44
N GLY A 185 -20.55 17.56 -8.41
CA GLY A 185 -21.31 17.89 -7.18
C GLY A 185 -22.27 16.80 -6.71
N ARG A 186 -22.35 15.67 -7.42
CA ARG A 186 -23.31 14.59 -7.15
C ARG A 186 -22.61 13.32 -6.67
N VAL A 187 -23.38 12.42 -6.05
CA VAL A 187 -22.88 11.16 -5.50
C VAL A 187 -23.75 9.98 -5.92
N TRP A 188 -23.10 8.91 -6.38
CA TRP A 188 -23.75 7.62 -6.57
C TRP A 188 -24.03 7.01 -5.19
N ALA A 189 -25.29 6.65 -4.95
CA ALA A 189 -25.75 6.03 -3.73
C ALA A 189 -26.39 4.66 -4.00
N TYR A 190 -26.46 3.81 -2.97
CA TYR A 190 -27.10 2.49 -3.01
C TYR A 190 -28.24 2.39 -2.00
N CYS A 191 -29.41 1.92 -2.45
CA CYS A 191 -30.54 1.64 -1.57
C CYS A 191 -30.53 0.17 -1.13
N PRO A 192 -30.42 -0.14 0.18
CA PRO A 192 -30.42 -1.53 0.66
C PRO A 192 -31.80 -2.21 0.58
N ARG A 193 -32.89 -1.43 0.52
CA ARG A 193 -34.27 -1.95 0.48
C ARG A 193 -34.67 -2.43 -0.90
N CYS A 194 -34.62 -1.55 -1.90
CA CYS A 194 -35.01 -1.90 -3.28
C CYS A 194 -33.82 -2.29 -4.18
N ARG A 195 -32.60 -2.31 -3.63
CA ARG A 195 -31.36 -2.70 -4.32
C ARG A 195 -31.07 -1.89 -5.58
N SER A 196 -31.54 -0.65 -5.65
CA SER A 196 -31.20 0.26 -6.76
C SER A 196 -29.95 1.09 -6.41
N THR A 197 -29.23 1.50 -7.45
CA THR A 197 -28.31 2.63 -7.37
C THR A 197 -28.93 3.85 -8.03
N PHE A 198 -28.55 5.03 -7.58
CA PHE A 198 -29.03 6.29 -8.13
C PHE A 198 -28.01 7.40 -7.90
N LEU A 199 -28.11 8.47 -8.67
CA LEU A 199 -27.26 9.64 -8.56
C LEU A 199 -28.05 10.78 -7.90
N ALA A 200 -27.53 11.34 -6.82
CA ALA A 200 -28.17 12.42 -6.05
C ALA A 200 -27.18 13.56 -5.77
N GLU A 201 -27.67 14.73 -5.34
CA GLU A 201 -26.83 15.77 -4.73
C GLU A 201 -26.09 15.20 -3.51
N ASP A 202 -24.84 15.62 -3.27
CA ASP A 202 -24.05 15.13 -2.14
C ASP A 202 -24.47 15.80 -0.82
N ALA A 203 -25.66 15.45 -0.32
CA ALA A 203 -26.22 15.94 0.94
C ALA A 203 -25.90 15.00 2.12
N GLU A 204 -25.92 15.51 3.36
CA GLU A 204 -25.68 14.70 4.56
C GLU A 204 -26.71 13.58 4.73
N GLU A 205 -27.98 13.92 4.53
CA GLU A 205 -29.11 13.00 4.55
C GLU A 205 -29.54 12.66 3.13
N LEU A 206 -29.77 11.37 2.87
CA LEU A 206 -30.23 10.88 1.57
C LEU A 206 -31.43 9.96 1.77
N ALA A 207 -32.40 10.08 0.87
CA ALA A 207 -33.49 9.11 0.75
C ALA A 207 -33.47 8.49 -0.66
N CYS A 208 -33.91 7.25 -0.77
CA CYS A 208 -34.01 6.59 -2.05
C CYS A 208 -35.15 7.20 -2.89
N PRO A 209 -34.88 7.75 -4.09
CA PRO A 209 -35.92 8.36 -4.92
C PRO A 209 -36.93 7.34 -5.47
N ARG A 210 -36.60 6.03 -5.43
CA ARG A 210 -37.46 4.96 -5.95
C ARG A 210 -38.46 4.44 -4.91
N CYS A 211 -38.06 4.33 -3.64
CA CYS A 211 -38.88 3.69 -2.61
C CYS A 211 -39.04 4.50 -1.32
N GLY A 212 -38.49 5.72 -1.28
CA GLY A 212 -38.57 6.62 -0.13
C GLY A 212 -37.70 6.22 1.06
N GLU A 213 -36.96 5.11 1.00
CA GLU A 213 -36.15 4.61 2.12
C GLU A 213 -35.09 5.64 2.57
N PRO A 214 -35.11 6.09 3.83
CA PRO A 214 -34.02 6.90 4.40
C PRO A 214 -32.73 6.08 4.45
N LEU A 215 -31.63 6.64 3.94
CA LEU A 215 -30.34 5.96 3.83
C LEU A 215 -29.47 6.23 5.06
N GLU A 216 -29.93 5.76 6.22
CA GLU A 216 -29.22 5.92 7.50
C GLU A 216 -28.18 4.81 7.77
N PRO A 217 -26.94 5.15 8.13
CA PRO A 217 -25.91 4.17 8.46
C PRO A 217 -26.35 3.19 9.55
N VAL A 218 -26.27 1.89 9.25
CA VAL A 218 -26.56 0.80 10.19
C VAL A 218 -25.48 0.69 11.28
N SER A 219 -24.26 1.14 10.98
CA SER A 219 -23.12 1.07 11.89
C SER A 219 -22.37 2.38 12.01
N ARG A 220 -22.02 2.77 13.24
CA ARG A 220 -21.20 3.95 13.56
C ARG A 220 -20.18 3.59 14.64
N GLY A 221 -18.91 3.89 14.40
CA GLY A 221 -17.83 3.57 15.33
C GLY A 221 -17.76 2.07 15.66
N ARG A 222 -17.95 1.72 16.94
CA ARG A 222 -17.90 0.32 17.44
C ARG A 222 -19.28 -0.35 17.52
N LEU A 223 -20.35 0.37 17.16
CA LEU A 223 -21.74 -0.05 17.37
C LEU A 223 -22.46 -0.32 16.05
N TYR A 224 -23.48 -1.17 16.12
CA TYR A 224 -24.48 -1.38 15.07
C TYR A 224 -25.88 -1.26 15.66
N ARG A 225 -26.86 -0.84 14.85
CA ARG A 225 -28.29 -0.89 15.17
C ARG A 225 -28.95 -1.95 14.29
N CYS A 226 -29.60 -2.95 14.88
CA CYS A 226 -30.27 -4.00 14.13
C CYS A 226 -31.53 -3.45 13.43
N PRO A 227 -31.65 -3.55 12.09
CA PRO A 227 -32.85 -3.09 11.38
C PRO A 227 -34.11 -3.89 11.72
N ALA A 228 -33.99 -5.13 12.20
CA ALA A 228 -35.12 -6.01 12.48
C ALA A 228 -35.74 -5.80 13.88
N CYS A 229 -34.92 -5.52 14.90
CA CYS A 229 -35.40 -5.42 16.30
C CYS A 229 -34.97 -4.15 17.04
N GLY A 230 -34.27 -3.24 16.37
CA GLY A 230 -33.79 -1.97 16.95
C GLY A 230 -32.62 -2.09 17.93
N HIS A 231 -32.17 -3.31 18.26
CA HIS A 231 -31.08 -3.53 19.23
C HIS A 231 -29.79 -2.82 18.80
N VAL A 232 -29.17 -2.09 19.73
CA VAL A 232 -27.84 -1.50 19.56
C VAL A 232 -26.81 -2.40 20.23
N GLY A 233 -25.91 -2.98 19.43
CA GLY A 233 -24.90 -3.94 19.89
C GLY A 233 -23.49 -3.58 19.48
N SER A 234 -22.52 -4.37 19.92
CA SER A 234 -21.10 -4.16 19.58
C SER A 234 -20.72 -4.98 18.36
N VAL A 235 -20.11 -4.34 17.35
CA VAL A 235 -19.65 -5.02 16.13
C VAL A 235 -18.65 -6.11 16.45
N ALA A 236 -17.69 -5.85 17.35
CA ALA A 236 -16.67 -6.82 17.73
C ALA A 236 -17.27 -8.02 18.49
N ARG A 237 -18.21 -7.77 19.41
CA ARG A 237 -18.86 -8.84 20.18
C ARG A 237 -19.71 -9.74 19.29
N ALA A 238 -20.52 -9.13 18.42
CA ALA A 238 -21.30 -9.86 17.43
C ALA A 238 -20.42 -10.66 16.47
N ALA A 239 -19.34 -10.08 15.93
CA ALA A 239 -18.44 -10.80 15.04
C ALA A 239 -17.72 -11.99 15.71
N ARG A 240 -17.31 -11.85 16.98
CA ARG A 240 -16.67 -12.93 17.76
C ARG A 240 -17.59 -14.12 17.98
N ARG A 241 -18.88 -13.87 18.26
CA ARG A 241 -19.86 -14.91 18.56
C ARG A 241 -20.02 -15.93 17.42
N PHE A 242 -19.79 -15.52 16.17
CA PHE A 242 -20.03 -16.35 14.98
C PHE A 242 -18.74 -16.71 14.19
N ARG A 243 -17.56 -16.53 14.80
CA ARG A 243 -16.20 -16.94 14.34
C ARG A 243 -15.68 -16.34 13.01
N LYS A 244 -16.52 -15.87 12.08
CA LYS A 244 -16.13 -15.03 10.93
C LYS A 244 -17.36 -14.26 10.42
N SER A 245 -17.24 -12.95 10.23
CA SER A 245 -18.32 -12.15 9.63
C SER A 245 -18.48 -12.53 8.16
N GLY A 246 -19.72 -12.69 7.68
CA GLY A 246 -20.00 -12.82 6.26
C GLY A 246 -19.66 -11.54 5.49
N MET A 247 -19.66 -11.63 4.16
CA MET A 247 -19.51 -10.48 3.27
C MET A 247 -20.52 -10.59 2.14
N GLU A 248 -21.05 -9.45 1.71
CA GLU A 248 -22.00 -9.37 0.62
C GLU A 248 -21.55 -8.33 -0.41
N LEU A 249 -21.49 -8.77 -1.68
CA LEU A 249 -21.28 -7.89 -2.82
C LEU A 249 -22.59 -7.17 -3.11
N PHE A 250 -22.58 -5.84 -3.09
CA PHE A 250 -23.82 -5.07 -3.23
C PHE A 250 -23.79 -4.04 -4.37
N ALA A 251 -22.62 -3.63 -4.85
CA ALA A 251 -22.49 -2.69 -5.97
C ALA A 251 -21.20 -2.88 -6.76
N VAL A 252 -21.20 -2.39 -8.00
CA VAL A 252 -20.09 -2.46 -8.95
C VAL A 252 -19.83 -1.08 -9.55
N MET A 253 -18.57 -0.64 -9.54
CA MET A 253 -18.11 0.57 -10.21
C MET A 253 -17.46 0.22 -11.55
N TYR A 254 -17.82 0.95 -12.59
CA TYR A 254 -17.26 0.85 -13.94
C TYR A 254 -17.16 2.25 -14.56
N SER A 255 -16.52 2.36 -15.73
CA SER A 255 -16.50 3.62 -16.49
C SER A 255 -17.25 3.46 -17.82
N ASP A 256 -17.95 4.52 -18.23
CA ASP A 256 -18.51 4.69 -19.57
C ASP A 256 -17.97 5.99 -20.20
N ARG A 257 -18.50 6.39 -21.37
CA ARG A 257 -18.10 7.64 -22.05
C ARG A 257 -18.32 8.90 -21.20
N GLY A 258 -19.22 8.86 -20.22
CA GLY A 258 -19.55 9.95 -19.32
C GLY A 258 -18.91 9.85 -17.93
N GLY A 259 -17.90 8.99 -17.76
CA GLY A 259 -17.10 8.88 -16.54
C GLY A 259 -17.45 7.68 -15.67
N ASP A 260 -17.19 7.79 -14.36
CA ASP A 260 -17.46 6.70 -13.42
C ASP A 260 -18.97 6.54 -13.17
N ARG A 261 -19.41 5.28 -13.17
CA ARG A 261 -20.78 4.85 -12.92
C ARG A 261 -20.80 3.78 -11.85
N VAL A 262 -21.95 3.65 -11.20
CA VAL A 262 -22.17 2.60 -10.21
C VAL A 262 -23.51 1.92 -10.44
N LYS A 263 -23.50 0.60 -10.55
CA LYS A 263 -24.71 -0.22 -10.58
C LYS A 263 -24.81 -1.08 -9.33
N ALA A 264 -26.02 -1.52 -9.00
CA ALA A 264 -26.21 -2.58 -8.02
C ALA A 264 -25.62 -3.89 -8.56
N ALA A 265 -25.07 -4.71 -7.66
CA ALA A 265 -24.63 -6.04 -8.04
C ALA A 265 -25.83 -6.92 -8.43
N ASP A 266 -25.71 -7.64 -9.54
CA ASP A 266 -26.75 -8.53 -10.05
C ASP A 266 -26.30 -10.00 -10.02
N GLU A 267 -27.15 -10.90 -10.53
CA GLU A 267 -26.87 -12.33 -10.52
C GLU A 267 -25.68 -12.71 -11.40
N GLU A 268 -25.36 -11.94 -12.45
CA GLU A 268 -24.16 -12.17 -13.26
C GLU A 268 -22.91 -11.86 -12.44
N ASP A 269 -22.88 -10.74 -11.71
CA ASP A 269 -21.76 -10.41 -10.80
C ASP A 269 -21.56 -11.47 -9.72
N LEU A 270 -22.66 -11.94 -9.12
CA LEU A 270 -22.62 -12.98 -8.09
C LEU A 270 -22.15 -14.32 -8.67
N ALA A 271 -22.58 -14.68 -9.88
CA ALA A 271 -22.12 -15.89 -10.57
C ALA A 271 -20.61 -15.84 -10.87
N ARG A 272 -20.08 -14.67 -11.25
CA ARG A 272 -18.62 -14.46 -11.44
C ARG A 272 -17.86 -14.57 -10.14
N TYR A 273 -18.41 -14.08 -9.03
CA TYR A 273 -17.78 -14.28 -7.73
C TYR A 273 -17.81 -15.75 -7.29
N ARG A 274 -18.91 -16.48 -7.49
CA ARG A 274 -18.98 -17.94 -7.24
C ARG A 274 -18.00 -18.73 -8.13
N GLU A 275 -17.71 -18.24 -9.33
CA GLU A 275 -16.63 -18.78 -10.16
C GLU A 275 -15.25 -18.54 -9.54
N ALA A 276 -15.00 -17.35 -9.01
CA ALA A 276 -13.77 -17.07 -8.28
C ALA A 276 -13.62 -17.95 -7.02
N GLU A 277 -14.71 -18.24 -6.30
CA GLU A 277 -14.70 -19.20 -5.18
C GLU A 277 -14.24 -20.59 -5.62
N ARG A 278 -14.81 -21.11 -6.71
CA ARG A 278 -14.39 -22.41 -7.29
C ARG A 278 -12.93 -22.41 -7.76
N LEU A 279 -12.44 -21.29 -8.29
CA LEU A 279 -11.03 -21.16 -8.68
C LEU A 279 -10.11 -21.06 -7.46
N ALA A 280 -10.56 -20.42 -6.38
CA ALA A 280 -9.80 -20.28 -5.14
C ALA A 280 -9.54 -21.64 -4.46
N GLU A 281 -10.44 -22.61 -4.62
CA GLU A 281 -10.21 -24.00 -4.16
C GLU A 281 -8.99 -24.66 -4.80
N ARG A 282 -8.58 -24.20 -5.99
CA ARG A 282 -7.38 -24.69 -6.70
C ARG A 282 -6.11 -23.96 -6.31
N VAL A 283 -6.21 -22.88 -5.52
CA VAL A 283 -5.04 -22.20 -4.97
C VAL A 283 -4.44 -23.10 -3.89
N PRO A 284 -3.12 -23.39 -3.92
CA PRO A 284 -2.49 -24.22 -2.92
C PRO A 284 -2.73 -23.69 -1.51
N LYS A 285 -3.10 -24.56 -0.57
CA LYS A 285 -3.29 -24.20 0.85
C LYS A 285 -2.04 -23.62 1.51
N SER A 286 -0.86 -23.79 0.89
CA SER A 286 0.39 -23.19 1.32
C SER A 286 0.53 -21.72 0.94
N PHE A 287 -0.22 -21.23 -0.05
CA PHE A 287 -0.18 -19.84 -0.47
C PHE A 287 -0.73 -18.94 0.64
N LEU A 288 0.05 -17.93 1.05
CA LEU A 288 -0.28 -16.99 2.14
C LEU A 288 -0.65 -17.68 3.47
N LYS A 289 -0.07 -18.86 3.76
CA LYS A 289 -0.35 -19.63 4.99
C LYS A 289 0.24 -19.03 6.27
N LEU A 290 1.04 -17.97 6.17
CA LEU A 290 1.70 -17.36 7.33
C LEU A 290 0.63 -16.95 8.36
N ARG A 291 0.79 -17.44 9.59
CA ARG A 291 -0.15 -17.17 10.68
C ARG A 291 0.08 -15.76 11.22
N LEU A 292 -1.02 -15.05 11.43
CA LEU A 292 -0.99 -13.77 12.13
C LEU A 292 -0.63 -14.04 13.60
N ARG A 293 0.54 -13.57 14.02
CA ARG A 293 1.01 -13.68 15.41
C ARG A 293 0.21 -12.72 16.29
N PHE A 294 -0.07 -13.08 17.54
CA PHE A 294 -0.71 -12.16 18.48
C PHE A 294 0.27 -11.04 18.85
N GLY A 295 -0.18 -9.80 18.66
CA GLY A 295 0.50 -8.59 19.07
C GLY A 295 -0.51 -7.44 19.09
N GLU A 296 -0.12 -6.27 19.58
CA GLU A 296 -1.03 -5.12 19.66
C GLU A 296 -1.68 -4.80 18.30
N GLU A 297 -0.92 -4.86 17.21
CA GLU A 297 -1.39 -4.56 15.85
C GLU A 297 -2.42 -5.58 15.32
N THR A 298 -2.19 -6.87 15.58
CA THR A 298 -2.97 -7.98 15.00
C THR A 298 -4.13 -8.41 15.91
N SER A 299 -4.12 -8.01 17.18
CA SER A 299 -5.14 -8.34 18.18
C SER A 299 -6.57 -8.07 17.69
N ARG A 300 -6.76 -6.98 16.92
CA ARG A 300 -8.06 -6.62 16.34
C ARG A 300 -8.52 -7.62 15.31
N VAL A 301 -7.69 -7.91 14.29
CA VAL A 301 -8.05 -8.84 13.21
C VAL A 301 -8.18 -10.28 13.73
N LEU A 302 -7.34 -10.68 14.67
CA LEU A 302 -7.51 -11.94 15.41
C LEU A 302 -8.85 -11.96 16.15
N GLY A 303 -9.24 -10.85 16.78
CA GLY A 303 -10.55 -10.66 17.39
C GLY A 303 -11.73 -10.79 16.43
N TYR A 304 -11.53 -10.61 15.12
CA TYR A 304 -12.57 -10.77 14.08
C TYR A 304 -12.52 -12.12 13.36
N GLY A 305 -11.65 -13.04 13.78
CA GLY A 305 -11.59 -14.40 13.25
C GLY A 305 -10.54 -14.63 12.16
N TYR A 306 -9.76 -13.62 11.76
CA TYR A 306 -8.64 -13.80 10.84
C TYR A 306 -7.50 -14.53 11.56
N ARG A 307 -6.85 -15.50 10.91
CA ARG A 307 -5.80 -16.34 11.51
C ARG A 307 -4.54 -16.40 10.66
N SER A 308 -4.65 -16.28 9.35
CA SER A 308 -3.52 -16.20 8.42
C SER A 308 -3.60 -14.97 7.52
N VAL A 309 -2.50 -14.66 6.83
CA VAL A 309 -2.48 -13.62 5.80
C VAL A 309 -3.49 -13.94 4.69
N GLY A 310 -3.63 -15.20 4.29
CA GLY A 310 -4.63 -15.64 3.32
C GLY A 310 -6.08 -15.34 3.72
N ASP A 311 -6.41 -15.31 5.02
CA ASP A 311 -7.77 -14.96 5.47
C ASP A 311 -8.15 -13.50 5.18
N LEU A 312 -7.16 -12.63 4.91
CA LEU A 312 -7.36 -11.21 4.64
C LEU A 312 -7.82 -10.92 3.20
N PHE A 313 -8.03 -11.96 2.40
CA PHE A 313 -8.42 -11.86 1.00
C PHE A 313 -9.76 -12.55 0.77
N ASN A 314 -10.61 -11.97 -0.07
CA ASN A 314 -11.76 -12.68 -0.61
C ASN A 314 -11.30 -13.63 -1.73
N ALA A 315 -12.20 -14.49 -2.22
CA ALA A 315 -11.82 -15.53 -3.18
C ALA A 315 -11.25 -14.96 -4.49
N ARG A 316 -11.85 -13.90 -5.02
CA ARG A 316 -11.42 -13.26 -6.28
C ARG A 316 -10.08 -12.55 -6.12
N GLN A 317 -9.86 -11.84 -5.01
CA GLN A 317 -8.56 -11.27 -4.65
C GLN A 317 -7.47 -12.34 -4.54
N LEU A 318 -7.75 -13.46 -3.86
CA LEU A 318 -6.80 -14.55 -3.69
C LEU A 318 -6.39 -15.18 -5.03
N VAL A 319 -7.36 -15.42 -5.92
CA VAL A 319 -7.12 -15.96 -7.26
C VAL A 319 -6.26 -15.02 -8.10
N MET A 320 -6.56 -13.71 -8.09
CA MET A 320 -5.76 -12.73 -8.84
C MET A 320 -4.34 -12.58 -8.29
N LEU A 321 -4.17 -12.55 -6.97
CA LEU A 321 -2.84 -12.46 -6.35
C LEU A 321 -2.03 -13.72 -6.63
N TYR A 322 -2.63 -14.90 -6.59
CA TYR A 322 -1.96 -16.15 -6.93
C TYR A 322 -1.55 -16.18 -8.41
N ALA A 323 -2.42 -15.74 -9.32
CA ALA A 323 -2.10 -15.64 -10.74
C ALA A 323 -0.96 -14.65 -11.02
N LEU A 324 -0.99 -13.48 -10.38
CA LEU A 324 0.11 -12.51 -10.43
C LEU A 324 1.41 -13.10 -9.88
N THR A 325 1.35 -13.79 -8.73
CA THR A 325 2.53 -14.43 -8.12
C THR A 325 3.16 -15.42 -9.09
N LYS A 326 2.36 -16.27 -9.74
CA LYS A 326 2.85 -17.19 -10.77
C LYS A 326 3.51 -16.46 -11.92
N ALA A 327 2.80 -15.51 -12.53
CA ALA A 327 3.30 -14.77 -13.68
C ALA A 327 4.59 -13.99 -13.37
N VAL A 328 4.69 -13.38 -12.18
CA VAL A 328 5.92 -12.71 -11.72
C VAL A 328 7.02 -13.75 -11.48
N SER A 329 6.73 -14.89 -10.85
CA SER A 329 7.74 -15.93 -10.56
C SER A 329 8.35 -16.58 -11.80
N GLU A 330 7.65 -16.54 -12.95
CA GLU A 330 8.15 -17.00 -14.25
C GLU A 330 9.20 -16.06 -14.87
N LEU A 331 9.34 -14.83 -14.33
CA LEU A 331 10.37 -13.88 -14.77
C LEU A 331 11.75 -14.21 -14.18
N GLY A 332 12.81 -13.79 -14.87
CA GLY A 332 14.19 -13.83 -14.38
C GLY A 332 14.68 -12.49 -13.86
N GLY A 333 15.85 -12.51 -13.21
CA GLY A 333 16.63 -11.31 -12.89
C GLY A 333 15.97 -10.32 -11.92
N GLU A 334 16.37 -9.05 -12.02
CA GLU A 334 15.93 -7.99 -11.12
C GLU A 334 14.53 -7.47 -11.43
N ALA A 335 14.08 -7.55 -12.69
CA ALA A 335 12.71 -7.21 -13.06
C ALA A 335 11.69 -8.04 -12.26
N ARG A 336 11.96 -9.33 -12.05
CA ARG A 336 11.15 -10.20 -11.16
C ARG A 336 11.06 -9.62 -9.75
N ASN A 337 12.20 -9.26 -9.15
CA ASN A 337 12.26 -8.78 -7.77
C ASN A 337 11.52 -7.44 -7.61
N LEU A 338 11.68 -6.52 -8.56
CA LEU A 338 10.96 -5.24 -8.56
C LEU A 338 9.45 -5.42 -8.76
N LEU A 339 9.03 -6.33 -9.65
CA LEU A 339 7.60 -6.61 -9.83
C LEU A 339 7.00 -7.37 -8.64
N ALA A 340 7.79 -8.13 -7.88
CA ALA A 340 7.36 -8.69 -6.60
C ALA A 340 7.07 -7.59 -5.57
N LEU A 341 7.85 -6.49 -5.54
CA LEU A 341 7.52 -5.32 -4.72
C LEU A 341 6.21 -4.66 -5.18
N ALA A 342 5.99 -4.49 -6.48
CA ALA A 342 4.72 -3.98 -7.00
C ALA A 342 3.53 -4.90 -6.63
N LEU A 343 3.71 -6.21 -6.66
CA LEU A 343 2.73 -7.21 -6.22
C LEU A 343 2.43 -7.09 -4.73
N SER A 344 3.46 -7.05 -3.87
CA SER A 344 3.30 -6.92 -2.42
C SER A 344 2.59 -5.62 -2.03
N LYS A 345 2.92 -4.52 -2.71
CA LYS A 345 2.19 -3.25 -2.59
C LYS A 345 0.73 -3.38 -3.04
N THR A 346 0.46 -4.09 -4.13
CA THR A 346 -0.90 -4.34 -4.65
C THR A 346 -1.75 -5.14 -3.66
N ALA A 347 -1.16 -6.13 -3.00
CA ALA A 347 -1.85 -6.94 -2.00
C ALA A 347 -2.37 -6.09 -0.83
N ALA A 348 -1.62 -5.08 -0.38
CA ALA A 348 -2.08 -4.17 0.69
C ALA A 348 -3.31 -3.31 0.29
N PHE A 349 -3.59 -3.15 -0.99
CA PHE A 349 -4.81 -2.51 -1.52
C PHE A 349 -5.87 -3.52 -1.96
N SER A 350 -5.59 -4.82 -1.87
CA SER A 350 -6.44 -5.89 -2.36
C SER A 350 -6.89 -6.81 -1.23
N THR A 351 -7.21 -6.25 -0.05
CA THR A 351 -7.66 -7.04 1.11
C THR A 351 -9.13 -6.79 1.40
N VAL A 352 -9.73 -7.63 2.25
CA VAL A 352 -11.06 -7.38 2.83
C VAL A 352 -11.05 -6.31 3.94
N LEU A 353 -9.88 -5.73 4.21
CA LEU A 353 -9.66 -4.63 5.13
C LEU A 353 -9.45 -3.30 4.39
N THR A 354 -9.44 -3.29 3.05
CA THR A 354 -9.12 -2.11 2.24
C THR A 354 -10.24 -1.06 2.34
N PRO A 355 -10.03 0.07 3.05
CA PRO A 355 -11.01 1.14 3.09
C PRO A 355 -11.10 1.85 1.73
N TYR A 356 -12.14 2.66 1.54
CA TYR A 356 -12.27 3.51 0.37
C TYR A 356 -12.86 4.88 0.73
N SER A 357 -12.52 5.87 -0.09
CA SER A 357 -13.09 7.21 -0.07
C SER A 357 -14.09 7.31 -1.23
N TYR A 358 -15.37 7.55 -0.92
CA TYR A 358 -16.37 7.82 -1.96
C TYR A 358 -16.11 9.18 -2.63
N VAL A 359 -15.52 10.12 -1.89
CA VAL A 359 -15.17 11.48 -2.33
C VAL A 359 -14.11 11.45 -3.43
N ASP A 360 -13.09 10.60 -3.25
CA ASP A 360 -11.96 10.44 -4.17
C ASP A 360 -12.13 9.25 -5.13
N ARG A 361 -13.19 8.47 -4.97
CA ARG A 361 -13.51 7.27 -5.79
C ARG A 361 -12.39 6.24 -5.84
N LYS A 362 -11.64 6.08 -4.74
CA LYS A 362 -10.46 5.23 -4.70
C LYS A 362 -10.34 4.48 -3.38
N PRO A 363 -9.70 3.29 -3.38
CA PRO A 363 -9.31 2.63 -2.16
C PRO A 363 -8.13 3.34 -1.50
N GLU A 364 -7.97 3.12 -0.20
CA GLU A 364 -6.75 3.41 0.53
C GLU A 364 -6.09 2.10 0.98
N SER A 365 -4.79 2.12 1.26
CA SER A 365 -4.07 0.93 1.74
C SER A 365 -4.73 0.40 3.02
N ALA A 366 -4.78 -0.92 3.19
CA ALA A 366 -5.17 -1.55 4.46
C ALA A 366 -4.29 -1.09 5.64
N PHE A 367 -3.09 -0.58 5.35
CA PHE A 367 -2.12 -0.07 6.32
C PHE A 367 -1.96 1.45 6.31
N ALA A 368 -2.95 2.20 5.77
CA ALA A 368 -2.87 3.67 5.72
C ALA A 368 -2.71 4.34 7.10
N LEU A 369 -3.11 3.66 8.18
CA LEU A 369 -2.95 4.11 9.56
C LEU A 369 -1.82 3.37 10.31
N HIS A 370 -0.90 2.71 9.59
CA HIS A 370 0.19 1.91 10.15
C HIS A 370 -0.28 0.83 11.15
N GLN A 371 -1.44 0.23 10.89
CA GLN A 371 -2.02 -0.82 11.73
C GLN A 371 -3.09 -1.59 10.97
N TYR A 372 -3.42 -2.81 11.42
CA TYR A 372 -4.59 -3.53 10.93
C TYR A 372 -5.88 -2.88 11.45
N THR A 373 -6.77 -2.52 10.52
CA THR A 373 -8.11 -2.03 10.80
C THR A 373 -9.16 -3.08 10.43
N PHE A 374 -10.35 -2.96 11.02
CA PHE A 374 -11.50 -3.76 10.60
C PHE A 374 -12.44 -2.90 9.79
N GLU A 375 -12.50 -3.13 8.49
CA GLU A 375 -13.37 -2.36 7.61
C GLU A 375 -14.73 -3.02 7.42
N ARG A 376 -15.78 -2.29 7.79
CA ARG A 376 -17.18 -2.74 7.68
C ARG A 376 -17.70 -2.75 6.24
N MET A 377 -17.14 -1.87 5.42
CA MET A 377 -17.32 -1.84 3.98
C MET A 377 -15.95 -1.68 3.34
N TYR A 378 -15.67 -2.47 2.31
CA TYR A 378 -14.40 -2.43 1.59
C TYR A 378 -14.62 -2.34 0.09
N MET A 379 -13.63 -1.78 -0.60
CA MET A 379 -13.59 -1.74 -2.06
C MET A 379 -12.59 -2.78 -2.55
N GLU A 380 -13.07 -3.70 -3.38
CA GLU A 380 -12.21 -4.61 -4.12
C GLU A 380 -11.92 -4.01 -5.50
N ALA A 381 -10.69 -3.54 -5.72
CA ALA A 381 -10.27 -2.99 -7.00
C ALA A 381 -9.91 -4.10 -8.01
N ASN A 382 -10.18 -3.83 -9.29
CA ASN A 382 -9.59 -4.61 -10.38
C ASN A 382 -8.09 -4.29 -10.48
N VAL A 383 -7.24 -5.31 -10.35
CA VAL A 383 -5.78 -5.16 -10.35
C VAL A 383 -5.21 -4.69 -11.69
N LEU A 384 -5.97 -4.77 -12.78
CA LEU A 384 -5.55 -4.32 -14.12
C LEU A 384 -6.22 -3.02 -14.58
N GLU A 385 -6.99 -2.35 -13.72
CA GLU A 385 -7.63 -1.08 -14.06
C GLU A 385 -6.90 0.12 -13.44
N GLY A 386 -7.21 1.32 -13.94
CA GLY A 386 -6.68 2.60 -13.46
C GLY A 386 -7.23 3.01 -12.08
N VAL A 387 -7.15 2.13 -11.08
CA VAL A 387 -7.60 2.36 -9.70
C VAL A 387 -6.38 2.41 -8.76
N ARG A 388 -6.37 3.32 -7.79
CA ARG A 388 -5.24 3.43 -6.83
C ARG A 388 -4.93 2.06 -6.22
N GLY A 389 -3.66 1.69 -6.19
CA GLY A 389 -3.22 0.42 -5.60
C GLY A 389 -3.43 -0.81 -6.48
N SER A 390 -3.99 -0.69 -7.69
CA SER A 390 -3.97 -1.77 -8.67
C SER A 390 -2.54 -2.13 -9.08
N PHE A 391 -2.34 -3.35 -9.58
CA PHE A 391 -1.03 -3.79 -10.08
C PHE A 391 -0.55 -2.87 -11.20
N LEU A 392 -1.44 -2.53 -12.14
CA LEU A 392 -1.13 -1.59 -13.23
C LEU A 392 -0.59 -0.24 -12.71
N ASN A 393 -1.26 0.38 -11.75
CA ASN A 393 -0.83 1.67 -11.20
C ASN A 393 0.44 1.54 -10.34
N ASN A 394 0.58 0.44 -9.58
CA ASN A 394 1.78 0.23 -8.78
C ASN A 394 3.02 -0.02 -9.65
N VAL A 395 2.89 -0.71 -10.77
CA VAL A 395 3.94 -0.84 -11.79
C VAL A 395 4.28 0.53 -12.37
N ALA A 396 3.29 1.33 -12.78
CA ALA A 396 3.56 2.66 -13.34
C ALA A 396 4.35 3.55 -12.37
N ARG A 397 3.96 3.53 -11.08
CA ARG A 397 4.65 4.24 -10.00
C ARG A 397 6.05 3.68 -9.71
N LEU A 398 6.24 2.37 -9.84
CA LEU A 398 7.54 1.72 -9.71
C LEU A 398 8.47 2.13 -10.86
N VAL A 399 7.98 2.18 -12.09
CA VAL A 399 8.76 2.62 -13.25
C VAL A 399 9.18 4.08 -13.10
N GLU A 400 8.27 4.97 -12.70
CA GLU A 400 8.58 6.37 -12.37
C GLU A 400 9.65 6.48 -11.27
N ALA A 401 9.58 5.60 -10.26
CA ALA A 401 10.60 5.52 -9.22
C ALA A 401 11.98 5.13 -9.78
N LYS A 402 12.02 4.19 -10.75
CA LYS A 402 13.27 3.76 -11.38
C LYS A 402 13.86 4.81 -12.32
N GLU A 403 13.02 5.49 -13.11
CA GLU A 403 13.42 6.65 -13.93
C GLU A 403 14.04 7.75 -13.06
N TYR A 404 13.45 8.02 -11.89
CA TYR A 404 14.01 8.95 -10.93
C TYR A 404 15.38 8.48 -10.39
N THR A 405 15.49 7.23 -9.94
CA THR A 405 16.77 6.71 -9.39
C THR A 405 17.87 6.67 -10.44
N GLU A 406 17.54 6.35 -11.70
CA GLU A 406 18.48 6.39 -12.82
C GLU A 406 19.00 7.82 -13.05
N ARG A 407 18.12 8.82 -13.02
CA ARG A 407 18.49 10.23 -13.17
C ARG A 407 19.41 10.73 -12.04
N VAL A 408 19.10 10.38 -10.79
CA VAL A 408 19.79 10.97 -9.61
C VAL A 408 21.00 10.17 -9.13
N LEU A 409 21.03 8.85 -9.39
CA LEU A 409 22.11 7.96 -8.97
C LEU A 409 22.94 7.44 -10.14
N GLY A 410 22.35 7.31 -11.33
CA GLY A 410 22.93 6.54 -12.43
C GLY A 410 22.95 5.05 -12.12
N ARG A 411 23.97 4.35 -12.64
CA ARG A 411 24.20 2.94 -12.32
C ARG A 411 24.94 2.82 -10.99
N VAL A 412 24.33 2.14 -10.03
CA VAL A 412 24.89 1.88 -8.71
C VAL A 412 25.27 0.41 -8.62
N ALA A 413 26.53 0.12 -8.29
CA ALA A 413 26.96 -1.23 -7.94
C ALA A 413 26.46 -1.55 -6.52
N VAL A 414 25.50 -2.48 -6.42
CA VAL A 414 24.95 -2.95 -5.15
C VAL A 414 25.52 -4.32 -4.79
N SER A 415 26.08 -4.46 -3.59
CA SER A 415 26.64 -5.72 -3.07
C SER A 415 26.00 -6.12 -1.74
N SER A 416 26.01 -7.41 -1.44
CA SER A 416 25.66 -7.96 -0.11
C SER A 416 26.90 -8.23 0.75
N SER A 417 28.09 -7.88 0.27
CA SER A 417 29.36 -8.04 0.99
C SER A 417 30.21 -6.77 0.88
N ALA A 418 31.07 -6.56 1.87
CA ALA A 418 32.01 -5.44 1.84
C ALA A 418 33.01 -5.57 0.67
N GLY A 419 33.28 -4.46 -0.02
CA GLY A 419 34.31 -4.36 -1.05
C GLY A 419 33.84 -3.79 -2.40
N GLY A 420 34.49 -2.72 -2.86
CA GLY A 420 34.42 -2.20 -4.24
C GLY A 420 33.11 -1.54 -4.70
N ALA A 421 31.97 -1.91 -4.12
CA ALA A 421 30.64 -1.43 -4.49
C ALA A 421 30.37 0.03 -4.08
N ASP A 422 29.38 0.65 -4.73
CA ASP A 422 28.85 1.97 -4.36
C ASP A 422 27.92 1.86 -3.15
N ALA A 423 27.15 0.76 -3.08
CA ALA A 423 26.24 0.45 -1.99
C ALA A 423 26.42 -0.99 -1.49
N VAL A 424 26.64 -1.14 -0.18
CA VAL A 424 26.65 -2.43 0.51
C VAL A 424 25.37 -2.55 1.34
N LEU A 425 24.53 -3.56 1.06
CA LEU A 425 23.28 -3.80 1.78
C LEU A 425 23.36 -5.12 2.56
N LEU A 426 23.42 -5.02 3.88
CA LEU A 426 23.55 -6.16 4.78
C LEU A 426 22.20 -6.48 5.46
N LEU A 427 21.84 -7.76 5.46
CA LEU A 427 20.67 -8.27 6.17
C LEU A 427 21.13 -8.91 7.47
N GLY A 428 20.85 -8.28 8.60
CA GLY A 428 21.29 -8.77 9.90
C GLY A 428 21.14 -7.74 11.01
N PRO A 429 21.40 -8.15 12.26
CA PRO A 429 21.46 -7.23 13.38
C PRO A 429 22.68 -6.30 13.27
N ALA A 430 22.49 -5.02 13.54
CA ALA A 430 23.58 -4.03 13.54
C ALA A 430 24.67 -4.33 14.59
N GLN A 431 24.35 -5.14 15.61
CA GLN A 431 25.28 -5.58 16.65
C GLN A 431 26.37 -6.53 16.12
N GLU A 432 26.14 -7.19 14.99
CA GLU A 432 27.08 -8.15 14.38
C GLU A 432 27.85 -7.51 13.21
N LEU A 433 27.82 -6.19 13.09
CA LEU A 433 28.39 -5.47 11.97
C LEU A 433 29.92 -5.41 12.07
N GLU A 434 30.61 -6.09 11.16
CA GLU A 434 32.07 -6.02 11.00
C GLU A 434 32.44 -5.17 9.79
N LEU A 435 33.07 -4.02 10.02
CA LEU A 435 33.49 -3.11 8.95
C LEU A 435 35.01 -2.88 8.97
N PRO A 436 35.64 -2.70 7.79
CA PRO A 436 37.03 -2.28 7.73
C PRO A 436 37.25 -0.95 8.46
N ARG A 437 38.37 -0.82 9.18
CA ARG A 437 38.73 0.42 9.86
C ARG A 437 38.82 1.58 8.84
N GLY A 438 38.23 2.72 9.19
CA GLY A 438 38.25 3.93 8.34
C GLY A 438 37.34 3.85 7.11
N SER A 439 36.41 2.89 7.04
CA SER A 439 35.45 2.76 5.92
C SER A 439 34.21 3.65 6.04
N VAL A 440 34.00 4.29 7.18
CA VAL A 440 32.82 5.11 7.49
C VAL A 440 33.27 6.48 8.00
N ASP A 441 32.79 7.53 7.34
CA ASP A 441 33.01 8.94 7.74
C ASP A 441 31.79 9.53 8.44
N LEU A 442 30.60 9.00 8.15
CA LEU A 442 29.35 9.52 8.67
C LEU A 442 28.36 8.40 9.02
N VAL A 443 27.75 8.48 10.21
CA VAL A 443 26.62 7.63 10.60
C VAL A 443 25.37 8.50 10.63
N VAL A 444 24.41 8.26 9.74
CA VAL A 444 23.11 8.94 9.76
C VAL A 444 22.02 7.88 9.79
N THR A 445 21.21 7.90 10.83
CA THR A 445 20.23 6.84 11.07
C THR A 445 19.04 7.33 11.87
N ASP A 446 17.93 6.64 11.72
CA ASP A 446 16.76 6.76 12.58
C ASP A 446 16.64 5.44 13.36
N PRO A 447 17.10 5.40 14.63
CA PRO A 447 17.19 4.15 15.36
C PRO A 447 15.80 3.58 15.70
N PRO A 448 15.66 2.25 15.84
CA PRO A 448 14.38 1.63 16.13
C PRO A 448 13.86 2.07 17.49
N HIS A 449 12.60 2.48 17.57
CA HIS A 449 11.98 2.88 18.85
C HIS A 449 11.45 1.69 19.67
N PHE A 450 12.20 0.58 19.76
CA PHE A 450 11.80 -0.65 20.46
C PHE A 450 10.43 -1.18 19.98
N GLY A 451 9.61 -1.74 20.88
CA GLY A 451 8.25 -2.20 20.60
C GLY A 451 7.22 -1.09 20.33
N ASN A 452 7.63 0.18 20.33
CA ASN A 452 6.70 1.31 20.13
C ASN A 452 6.41 1.60 18.65
N VAL A 453 7.18 1.03 17.70
CA VAL A 453 6.87 1.16 16.27
C VAL A 453 6.34 -0.14 15.68
N VAL A 454 5.09 -0.01 15.25
CA VAL A 454 4.14 -1.01 14.79
C VAL A 454 4.50 -1.51 13.37
N ASN A 455 5.64 -2.19 13.23
CA ASN A 455 6.19 -2.61 11.93
C ASN A 455 6.18 -4.12 11.71
N SER A 456 6.10 -4.92 12.78
CA SER A 456 6.35 -6.37 12.69
C SER A 456 5.20 -7.14 12.03
N GLY A 457 3.96 -6.79 12.35
CA GLY A 457 2.78 -7.45 11.77
C GLY A 457 2.56 -7.04 10.31
N ILE A 458 2.87 -5.80 9.95
CA ILE A 458 2.84 -5.32 8.56
C ILE A 458 3.96 -5.97 7.74
N ALA A 459 5.16 -6.11 8.31
CA ALA A 459 6.26 -6.82 7.65
C ALA A 459 5.92 -8.30 7.41
N ASP A 460 5.29 -8.98 8.36
CA ASP A 460 4.83 -10.36 8.19
C ASP A 460 3.87 -10.50 6.99
N PHE A 461 2.95 -9.54 6.80
CA PHE A 461 2.08 -9.51 5.63
C PHE A 461 2.87 -9.41 4.32
N HIS A 462 3.78 -8.44 4.24
CA HIS A 462 4.58 -8.20 3.03
C HIS A 462 5.64 -9.28 2.77
N TYR A 463 6.06 -10.01 3.80
CA TYR A 463 6.94 -11.17 3.67
C TYR A 463 6.19 -12.41 3.17
N ALA A 464 4.93 -12.56 3.56
CA ALA A 464 4.09 -13.67 3.14
C ALA A 464 3.67 -13.57 1.66
N VAL A 465 3.38 -12.35 1.20
CA VAL A 465 3.07 -12.02 -0.20
C VAL A 465 4.34 -11.97 -1.01
#